data_AF-A0A2G9RFH9-F1
#
_entry.id   AF-A0A2G9RFH9-F1
#
_cell.length_a   1.000
_cell.length_b   1.000
_cell.length_c   1.000
_cell.angle_alpha   90.00
_cell.angle_beta   90.00
_cell.angle_gamma   90.00
#
_symmetry.space_group_name_H-M   'P 1'
#
loop_
_entity.id
_entity.type
_entity.pdbx_description
1 polymer ?
#
loop_
_entity_poly.entity_id
_entity_poly.type
_entity_poly.pdbx_seq_one_letter_code
_entity_poly.pdbx_strand_id
1 'polypeptide(L)'
;TNDDEVQELKEEGWRAIHSLKSQLRSEGVLIDDLSVSQDAAASNLEDVVPDHSQLQKRDLTSINGERKEFQGCQHVAEALSEVESVKEKYKWILQVPERELSMKFQEILVDLGSKNGKGLYRARVRVCVAGKSISFISLVGLENSSFYRTMPGLIALSMDTLKT
;
A
#
# COMPACT_ATOMS: atom_id res chain seq x y z
N THR A 1 -6.19 22.96 21.74
CA THR A 1 -4.78 22.57 21.95
C THR A 1 -4.40 21.29 21.23
N ASN A 2 -5.30 20.29 21.10
CA ASN A 2 -4.99 19.05 20.36
C ASN A 2 -5.10 19.17 18.83
N ASP A 3 -5.89 20.11 18.30
CA ASP A 3 -6.08 20.21 16.84
C ASP A 3 -4.81 20.69 16.11
N ASP A 4 -4.01 21.54 16.74
CA ASP A 4 -2.75 22.03 16.17
C ASP A 4 -1.71 20.90 16.09
N GLU A 5 -1.65 20.05 17.12
CA GLU A 5 -0.73 18.90 17.20
C GLU A 5 -1.11 17.79 16.20
N VAL A 6 -2.42 17.55 16.01
CA VAL A 6 -2.93 16.63 14.98
C VAL A 6 -2.62 17.15 13.57
N GLN A 7 -2.70 18.47 13.36
CA GLN A 7 -2.39 19.08 12.07
C GLN A 7 -0.88 18.99 11.77
N GLU A 8 -0.03 19.23 12.76
CA GLU A 8 1.42 19.11 12.64
C GLU A 8 1.85 17.68 12.28
N LEU A 9 1.29 16.67 12.95
CA LEU A 9 1.56 15.25 12.64
C LEU A 9 1.05 14.83 11.25
N LYS A 10 -0.05 15.45 10.79
CA LYS A 10 -0.53 15.29 9.41
C LYS A 10 0.50 15.82 8.43
N GLU A 11 0.99 17.02 8.65
CA GLU A 11 2.01 17.66 7.81
C GLU A 11 3.33 16.87 7.82
N GLU A 12 3.75 16.35 8.96
CA GLU A 12 4.92 15.47 9.06
C GLU A 12 4.73 14.16 8.28
N GLY A 13 3.55 13.55 8.38
CA GLY A 13 3.20 12.37 7.58
C GLY A 13 3.24 12.65 6.08
N TRP A 14 2.71 13.80 5.67
CA TRP A 14 2.78 14.25 4.28
C TRP A 14 4.22 14.52 3.85
N ARG A 15 5.03 15.16 4.70
CA ARG A 15 6.47 15.37 4.46
C ARG A 15 7.21 14.05 4.30
N ALA A 16 6.92 13.05 5.12
CA ALA A 16 7.52 11.71 5.00
C ALA A 16 7.14 11.04 3.67
N ILE A 17 5.87 11.11 3.26
CA ILE A 17 5.41 10.57 1.98
C ILE A 17 6.06 11.32 0.80
N HIS A 18 6.12 12.65 0.86
CA HIS A 18 6.79 13.46 -0.16
C HIS A 18 8.29 13.17 -0.22
N SER A 19 8.95 12.98 0.92
CA SER A 19 10.35 12.58 1.03
C SER A 19 10.58 11.19 0.41
N LEU A 20 9.72 10.22 0.72
CA LEU A 20 9.80 8.88 0.16
C LEU A 20 9.55 8.87 -1.35
N LYS A 21 8.55 9.63 -1.82
CA LYS A 21 8.28 9.84 -3.25
C LYS A 21 9.48 10.52 -3.94
N SER A 22 10.14 11.47 -3.29
CA SER A 22 11.35 12.12 -3.78
C SER A 22 12.55 11.17 -3.83
N GLN A 23 12.73 10.33 -2.80
CA GLN A 23 13.75 9.28 -2.80
C GLN A 23 13.51 8.26 -3.90
N LEU A 24 12.29 7.74 -4.07
CA LEU A 24 11.95 6.81 -5.14
C LEU A 24 12.14 7.43 -6.54
N ARG A 25 11.95 8.75 -6.65
CA ARG A 25 12.22 9.52 -7.86
C ARG A 25 13.71 9.70 -8.13
N SER A 26 14.51 10.08 -7.14
CA SER A 26 15.98 10.19 -7.28
C SER A 26 16.61 8.84 -7.57
N GLU A 27 15.99 7.78 -7.07
CA GLU A 27 16.29 6.41 -7.36
C GLU A 27 15.80 5.93 -8.74
N GLY A 28 15.05 6.73 -9.49
CA GLY A 28 14.54 6.35 -10.80
C GLY A 28 13.58 5.16 -10.77
N VAL A 29 12.81 5.02 -9.69
CA VAL A 29 11.81 3.96 -9.45
C VAL A 29 10.37 4.51 -9.59
N LEU A 30 10.19 5.84 -9.65
CA LEU A 30 8.91 6.52 -9.81
C LEU A 30 8.99 7.61 -10.91
N ILE A 31 7.91 7.83 -11.67
CA ILE A 31 7.80 8.83 -12.76
C ILE A 31 6.58 9.75 -12.57
N ASP A 32 6.65 10.97 -13.11
CA ASP A 32 5.81 12.13 -12.75
C ASP A 32 4.42 12.22 -13.42
N ASP A 33 4.20 11.51 -14.53
CA ASP A 33 3.09 11.86 -15.43
C ASP A 33 1.90 10.89 -15.29
N LEU A 34 0.92 11.31 -14.49
CA LEU A 34 -0.35 10.62 -14.26
C LEU A 34 -1.46 11.31 -15.04
N SER A 35 -1.57 11.02 -16.33
CA SER A 35 -2.86 11.09 -17.01
C SER A 35 -3.65 9.81 -16.70
N VAL A 36 -4.26 9.75 -15.51
CA VAL A 36 -5.24 8.71 -15.17
C VAL A 36 -6.45 8.93 -16.08
N SER A 37 -6.51 8.17 -17.18
CA SER A 37 -7.68 8.16 -18.05
C SER A 37 -8.63 7.07 -17.55
N GLN A 38 -9.82 7.49 -17.12
CA GLN A 38 -10.93 6.59 -16.80
C GLN A 38 -11.65 6.25 -18.10
N ASP A 39 -11.46 5.04 -18.59
CA ASP A 39 -12.28 4.51 -19.68
C ASP A 39 -13.39 3.62 -19.08
N ALA A 40 -14.64 3.96 -19.39
CA ALA A 40 -15.82 3.22 -18.97
C ALA A 40 -16.27 2.25 -20.07
N ALA A 41 -16.25 0.94 -19.80
CA ALA A 41 -17.17 -0.08 -20.37
C ALA A 41 -16.95 -1.48 -19.74
N ALA A 42 -18.06 -2.22 -19.65
CA ALA A 42 -18.33 -3.54 -19.03
C ALA A 42 -17.56 -4.73 -19.67
N SER A 43 -17.59 -6.01 -19.26
CA SER A 43 -18.51 -6.84 -18.44
C SER A 43 -17.88 -8.25 -18.19
N ASN A 44 -18.25 -8.89 -17.07
CA ASN A 44 -18.32 -10.34 -16.76
C ASN A 44 -17.16 -11.30 -17.07
N LEU A 45 -16.63 -11.97 -16.03
CA LEU A 45 -16.34 -13.41 -16.06
C LEU A 45 -16.30 -14.00 -14.64
N GLU A 46 -16.84 -15.22 -14.54
CA GLU A 46 -17.21 -15.97 -13.34
C GLU A 46 -16.05 -16.51 -12.49
N ASP A 47 -16.47 -16.79 -11.26
CA ASP A 47 -15.95 -17.51 -10.10
C ASP A 47 -14.83 -18.56 -10.27
N VAL A 48 -13.79 -18.46 -9.43
CA VAL A 48 -13.08 -19.60 -8.80
C VAL A 48 -12.49 -19.13 -7.45
N VAL A 49 -13.12 -19.52 -6.35
CA VAL A 49 -12.60 -19.37 -4.97
C VAL A 49 -11.67 -20.54 -4.62
N PRO A 50 -10.45 -20.31 -4.10
CA PRO A 50 -9.76 -21.30 -3.28
C PRO A 50 -10.02 -21.04 -1.80
N ASP A 51 -10.58 -22.06 -1.14
CA ASP A 51 -10.68 -22.24 0.31
C ASP A 51 -9.29 -22.39 0.93
N HIS A 52 -8.96 -21.48 1.85
CA HIS A 52 -7.86 -21.65 2.79
C HIS A 52 -8.35 -21.34 4.21
N SER A 53 -9.16 -22.26 4.75
CA SER A 53 -9.21 -22.51 6.18
C SER A 53 -7.83 -22.93 6.73
N GLN A 54 -7.60 -22.68 8.02
CA GLN A 54 -6.40 -22.98 8.85
C GLN A 54 -5.47 -21.79 9.19
N LEU A 55 -6.03 -20.70 9.74
CA LEU A 55 -5.26 -19.84 10.65
C LEU A 55 -5.33 -20.42 12.06
N GLN A 56 -4.28 -21.15 12.45
CA GLN A 56 -4.12 -21.69 13.80
C GLN A 56 -3.90 -20.54 14.79
N LYS A 57 -4.93 -20.21 15.58
CA LYS A 57 -4.82 -19.26 16.71
C LYS A 57 -3.82 -19.81 17.72
N ARG A 58 -2.81 -19.00 18.07
CA ARG A 58 -1.93 -19.29 19.21
C ARG A 58 -2.72 -19.02 20.49
N ASP A 59 -2.95 -20.07 21.26
CA ASP A 59 -3.55 -19.98 22.60
C ASP A 59 -2.56 -19.33 23.58
N LEU A 60 -2.94 -18.19 24.14
CA LEU A 60 -2.20 -17.49 25.20
C LEU A 60 -2.95 -17.71 26.52
N THR A 61 -2.91 -18.93 27.03
CA THR A 61 -3.32 -19.24 28.40
C THR A 61 -2.12 -19.60 29.25
N SER A 62 -2.02 -18.93 30.39
CA SER A 62 -1.10 -19.13 31.52
C SER A 62 0.22 -18.37 31.47
N ILE A 63 0.18 -17.15 32.02
CA ILE A 63 1.25 -16.70 32.93
C ILE A 63 0.58 -16.11 34.17
N ASN A 64 0.29 -16.98 35.14
CA ASN A 64 -0.12 -16.56 36.48
C ASN A 64 1.17 -16.29 37.26
N GLY A 65 1.52 -15.02 37.40
CA GLY A 65 2.73 -14.56 38.09
C GLY A 65 2.39 -13.31 38.91
N GLU A 66 2.82 -13.31 40.15
CA GLU A 66 2.34 -12.50 41.27
C GLU A 66 2.44 -10.98 41.06
N ARG A 67 1.44 -10.25 41.57
CA ARG A 67 1.33 -8.79 41.54
C ARG A 67 2.51 -8.13 42.27
N LYS A 68 3.43 -7.54 41.51
CA LYS A 68 4.23 -6.39 41.92
C LYS A 68 3.56 -5.13 41.39
N GLU A 69 3.45 -4.10 42.24
CA GLU A 69 2.90 -2.79 41.88
C GLU A 69 3.52 -2.27 40.58
N PHE A 70 2.65 -2.01 39.62
CA PHE A 70 2.97 -1.81 38.21
C PHE A 70 3.46 -0.38 37.96
N GLN A 71 4.77 -0.21 37.95
CA GLN A 71 5.43 0.84 37.15
C GLN A 71 5.68 0.36 35.70
N GLY A 72 5.04 -0.75 35.29
CA GLY A 72 5.11 -1.32 33.95
C GLY A 72 3.92 -0.98 33.04
N CYS A 73 2.86 -0.34 33.55
CA CYS A 73 1.65 -0.04 32.77
C CYS A 73 1.76 1.24 31.93
N GLN A 74 2.74 2.09 32.21
CA GLN A 74 2.88 3.39 31.55
C GLN A 74 3.33 3.22 30.09
N HIS A 75 4.36 2.39 29.87
CA HIS A 75 4.79 2.01 28.51
C HIS A 75 3.71 1.26 27.71
N VAL A 76 2.87 0.47 28.38
CA VAL A 76 1.76 -0.24 27.70
C VAL A 76 0.67 0.75 27.29
N ALA A 77 0.37 1.74 28.13
CA ALA A 77 -0.57 2.81 27.80
C ALA A 77 -0.05 3.71 26.68
N GLU A 78 1.23 4.05 26.70
CA GLU A 78 1.92 4.80 25.63
C GLU A 78 1.88 4.02 24.30
N ALA A 79 2.22 2.73 24.32
CA ALA A 79 2.13 1.87 23.14
C ALA A 79 0.69 1.72 22.61
N LEU A 80 -0.31 1.66 23.50
CA LEU A 80 -1.72 1.63 23.11
C LEU A 80 -2.14 2.92 22.41
N SER A 81 -1.73 4.07 22.96
CA SER A 81 -1.97 5.39 22.36
C SER A 81 -1.32 5.52 20.99
N GLU A 82 -0.07 5.06 20.84
CA GLU A 82 0.62 5.02 19.54
C GLU A 82 -0.11 4.12 18.54
N VAL A 83 -0.56 2.93 18.97
CA VAL A 83 -1.33 2.02 18.12
C VAL A 83 -2.67 2.63 17.70
N GLU A 84 -3.37 3.33 18.58
CA GLU A 84 -4.61 4.04 18.24
C GLU A 84 -4.37 5.18 17.26
N SER A 85 -3.32 5.97 17.46
CA SER A 85 -2.91 7.04 16.53
C SER A 85 -2.59 6.48 15.15
N VAL A 86 -1.82 5.38 15.08
CA VAL A 86 -1.52 4.67 13.83
C VAL A 86 -2.80 4.12 13.19
N LYS A 87 -3.70 3.51 13.97
CA LYS A 87 -4.98 2.99 13.47
C LYS A 87 -5.86 4.08 12.90
N GLU A 88 -5.99 5.22 13.56
CA GLU A 88 -6.81 6.33 13.07
C GLU A 88 -6.18 6.95 11.80
N LYS A 89 -4.85 7.09 11.77
CA LYS A 89 -4.10 7.58 10.60
C LYS A 89 -4.27 6.68 9.37
N TYR A 90 -4.23 5.37 9.56
CA TYR A 90 -4.37 4.38 8.49
C TYR A 90 -5.77 3.78 8.42
N LYS A 91 -6.76 4.41 9.06
CA LYS A 91 -8.14 3.92 9.11
C LYS A 91 -8.72 3.71 7.72
N TRP A 92 -8.43 4.63 6.79
CA TRP A 92 -8.90 4.54 5.41
C TRP A 92 -8.45 3.25 4.72
N ILE A 93 -7.18 2.84 4.89
CA ILE A 93 -6.62 1.62 4.27
C ILE A 93 -7.06 0.38 5.05
N LEU A 94 -7.09 0.46 6.39
CA LEU A 94 -7.50 -0.64 7.27
C LEU A 94 -9.00 -0.97 7.16
N GLN A 95 -9.81 -0.03 6.67
CA GLN A 95 -11.24 -0.22 6.43
C GLN A 95 -11.56 -0.66 5.00
N VAL A 96 -10.58 -0.71 4.08
CA VAL A 96 -10.82 -1.25 2.73
C VAL A 96 -11.15 -2.74 2.86
N PRO A 97 -12.35 -3.18 2.43
CA PRO A 97 -12.71 -4.59 2.44
C PRO A 97 -11.69 -5.42 1.66
N GLU A 98 -11.35 -6.62 2.12
CA GLU A 98 -10.34 -7.46 1.46
C GLU A 98 -10.66 -7.75 -0.02
N ARG A 99 -11.94 -7.91 -0.34
CA ARG A 99 -12.45 -8.02 -1.73
C ARG A 99 -12.10 -6.81 -2.61
N GLU A 100 -11.95 -5.63 -2.02
CA GLU A 100 -11.60 -4.37 -2.68
C GLU A 100 -10.08 -4.14 -2.73
N LEU A 101 -9.31 -4.89 -1.93
CA LEU A 101 -7.84 -4.94 -1.99
C LEU A 101 -7.31 -5.85 -3.11
N SER A 102 -8.15 -6.70 -3.70
CA SER A 102 -7.76 -7.52 -4.85
C SER A 102 -7.43 -6.62 -6.04
N MET A 103 -6.17 -6.70 -6.49
CA MET A 103 -5.69 -5.96 -7.65
C MET A 103 -5.36 -6.93 -8.78
N LYS A 104 -5.96 -6.72 -9.94
CA LYS A 104 -5.66 -7.48 -11.16
C LYS A 104 -4.93 -6.57 -12.13
N PHE A 105 -3.62 -6.75 -12.25
CA PHE A 105 -2.82 -6.11 -13.28
C PHE A 105 -3.07 -6.81 -14.61
N GLN A 106 -3.69 -6.10 -15.53
CA GLN A 106 -4.07 -6.59 -16.85
C GLN A 106 -3.35 -5.71 -17.86
N GLU A 107 -2.72 -6.31 -18.87
CA GLU A 107 -2.11 -5.57 -20.00
C GLU A 107 -0.99 -4.58 -19.58
N ILE A 108 0.25 -5.00 -19.78
CA ILE A 108 1.44 -4.16 -19.57
C ILE A 108 2.07 -3.90 -20.93
N LEU A 109 1.94 -2.68 -21.44
CA LEU A 109 2.57 -2.23 -22.67
C LEU A 109 3.90 -1.56 -22.33
N VAL A 110 5.00 -2.22 -22.68
CA VAL A 110 6.35 -1.82 -22.25
C VAL A 110 7.10 -1.16 -23.41
N ASP A 111 7.75 -0.04 -23.13
CA ASP A 111 8.72 0.57 -24.03
C ASP A 111 10.10 -0.06 -23.82
N LEU A 112 10.47 -1.00 -24.70
CA LEU A 112 11.76 -1.71 -24.63
C LEU A 112 12.99 -0.80 -24.85
N GLY A 113 12.80 0.39 -25.42
CA GLY A 113 13.87 1.37 -25.60
C GLY A 113 14.19 2.18 -24.34
N SER A 114 13.39 2.04 -23.28
CA SER A 114 13.43 2.91 -22.10
C SER A 114 14.16 2.34 -20.88
N LYS A 115 14.94 1.25 -21.04
CA LYS A 115 15.64 0.58 -19.92
C LYS A 115 16.51 1.57 -19.15
N ASN A 116 16.24 1.73 -17.86
CA ASN A 116 17.05 2.57 -16.99
C ASN A 116 18.24 1.79 -16.37
N GLY A 117 19.10 2.48 -15.63
CA GLY A 117 20.26 1.88 -14.95
C GLY A 117 19.92 0.82 -13.89
N LYS A 118 18.65 0.70 -13.48
CA LYS A 118 18.14 -0.32 -12.54
C LYS A 118 17.45 -1.49 -13.24
N GLY A 119 17.49 -1.53 -14.57
CA GLY A 119 16.85 -2.58 -15.36
C GLY A 119 15.32 -2.48 -15.46
N LEU A 120 14.75 -1.32 -15.12
CA LEU A 120 13.32 -1.06 -15.24
C LEU A 120 13.02 -0.36 -16.57
N TYR A 121 11.89 -0.70 -17.16
CA TYR A 121 11.38 -0.12 -18.39
C TYR A 121 10.12 0.69 -18.07
N ARG A 122 9.90 1.78 -18.80
CA ARG A 122 8.63 2.50 -18.81
C ARG A 122 7.56 1.60 -19.41
N ALA A 123 6.43 1.49 -18.72
CA ALA A 123 5.29 0.73 -19.19
C ALA A 123 3.98 1.45 -18.88
N ARG A 124 3.00 1.34 -19.78
CA ARG A 124 1.60 1.61 -19.47
C ARG A 124 1.02 0.36 -18.84
N VAL A 125 0.55 0.48 -17.61
CA VAL A 125 -0.03 -0.60 -16.83
C VAL A 125 -1.52 -0.31 -16.67
N ARG A 126 -2.35 -1.28 -17.01
CA ARG A 126 -3.76 -1.28 -16.65
C ARG A 126 -3.98 -2.18 -15.44
N VAL A 127 -4.82 -1.72 -14.51
CA VAL A 127 -5.13 -2.48 -13.30
C VAL A 127 -6.60 -2.30 -12.96
N CYS A 128 -7.20 -3.38 -12.46
CA CYS A 128 -8.51 -3.35 -11.83
C CYS A 128 -8.35 -3.43 -10.31
N VAL A 129 -8.85 -2.43 -9.60
CA VAL A 129 -8.82 -2.31 -8.13
C VAL A 129 -10.23 -1.99 -7.64
N ALA A 130 -10.77 -2.76 -6.69
CA ALA A 130 -12.14 -2.56 -6.19
C ALA A 130 -13.21 -2.47 -7.31
N GLY A 131 -13.05 -3.24 -8.40
CA GLY A 131 -13.94 -3.22 -9.57
C GLY A 131 -13.74 -2.02 -10.51
N LYS A 132 -12.80 -1.11 -10.22
CA LYS A 132 -12.49 0.07 -11.05
C LYS A 132 -11.25 -0.23 -11.88
N SER A 133 -11.38 -0.12 -13.21
CA SER A 133 -10.24 -0.20 -14.13
C SER A 133 -9.58 1.17 -14.28
N ILE A 134 -8.27 1.22 -14.09
CA ILE A 134 -7.45 2.43 -14.28
C ILE A 134 -6.23 2.07 -15.12
N SER A 135 -5.66 3.08 -15.78
CA SER A 135 -4.37 2.96 -16.45
C SER A 135 -3.41 4.03 -15.95
N PHE A 136 -2.16 3.68 -15.74
CA PHE A 136 -1.10 4.62 -15.39
C PHE A 136 0.24 4.20 -16.01
N ILE A 137 1.16 5.14 -16.11
CA ILE A 137 2.54 4.86 -16.51
C ILE A 137 3.35 4.50 -15.26
N SER A 138 4.12 3.42 -15.35
CA SER A 138 5.00 2.98 -14.27
C SER A 138 6.29 2.38 -14.81
N LEU A 139 7.17 1.98 -13.91
CA LEU A 139 8.40 1.28 -14.19
C LEU A 139 8.27 -0.21 -13.88
N VAL A 140 8.62 -1.06 -14.84
CA VAL A 140 8.47 -2.50 -14.79
C VAL A 140 9.80 -3.16 -15.14
N GLY A 141 10.31 -4.01 -14.25
CA GLY A 141 11.41 -4.91 -14.53
C GLY A 141 10.91 -6.16 -15.25
N LEU A 142 11.50 -6.48 -16.40
CA LEU A 142 11.17 -7.69 -17.19
C LEU A 142 12.08 -8.88 -16.86
N GLU A 143 13.21 -8.62 -16.21
CA GLU A 143 14.18 -9.61 -15.80
C GLU A 143 13.97 -9.97 -14.33
N ASN A 144 14.23 -11.21 -13.92
CA ASN A 144 14.05 -11.63 -12.52
C ASN A 144 14.84 -10.74 -11.52
N SER A 145 16.04 -10.28 -11.94
CA SER A 145 16.91 -9.37 -11.18
C SER A 145 16.35 -7.96 -10.97
N SER A 146 15.29 -7.57 -11.68
CA SER A 146 14.65 -6.26 -11.60
C SER A 146 13.15 -6.33 -11.30
N PHE A 147 12.51 -7.46 -11.59
CA PHE A 147 11.07 -7.66 -11.43
C PHE A 147 10.58 -7.42 -9.99
N TYR A 148 11.36 -7.80 -8.97
CA TYR A 148 10.99 -7.57 -7.57
C TYR A 148 10.82 -6.08 -7.22
N ARG A 149 11.39 -5.17 -8.01
CA ARG A 149 11.28 -3.72 -7.82
C ARG A 149 9.99 -3.15 -8.43
N THR A 150 9.33 -3.89 -9.32
CA THR A 150 8.09 -3.49 -10.00
C THR A 150 6.93 -3.39 -9.01
N MET A 151 6.69 -4.46 -8.25
CA MET A 151 5.43 -4.64 -7.51
C MET A 151 5.18 -3.57 -6.44
N PRO A 152 6.17 -3.16 -5.62
CA PRO A 152 5.94 -2.11 -4.63
C PRO A 152 5.43 -0.80 -5.24
N GLY A 153 6.01 -0.40 -6.40
CA GLY A 153 5.58 0.80 -7.12
C GLY A 153 4.19 0.66 -7.73
N LEU A 154 3.89 -0.48 -8.36
CA LEU A 154 2.57 -0.73 -8.95
C LEU A 154 1.46 -0.75 -7.89
N ILE A 155 1.69 -1.39 -6.75
CA ILE A 155 0.72 -1.45 -5.66
C ILE A 155 0.50 -0.04 -5.08
N ALA A 156 1.57 0.71 -4.81
CA ALA A 156 1.45 2.07 -4.29
C ALA A 156 0.63 2.99 -5.22
N LEU A 157 0.89 2.95 -6.53
CA LEU A 157 0.14 3.73 -7.52
C LEU A 157 -1.32 3.27 -7.62
N SER A 158 -1.57 1.97 -7.50
CA SER A 158 -2.92 1.40 -7.54
C SER A 158 -3.74 1.80 -6.30
N MET A 159 -3.11 1.80 -5.12
CA MET A 159 -3.74 2.16 -3.85
C MET A 159 -4.16 3.64 -3.78
N ASP A 160 -3.48 4.54 -4.50
CA ASP A 160 -3.89 5.94 -4.56
C ASP A 160 -5.32 6.10 -5.11
N THR A 161 -5.86 5.11 -5.82
CA THR A 161 -7.24 5.12 -6.33
C THR A 161 -8.32 4.69 -5.33
N LEU A 162 -7.90 4.12 -4.19
CA LEU A 162 -8.79 3.79 -3.07
C LEU A 162 -9.01 4.98 -2.14
N LYS A 163 -8.25 6.07 -2.30
CA LYS A 163 -8.45 7.30 -1.55
C LYS A 163 -9.71 8.00 -2.05
N THR A 164 -10.78 7.95 -1.27
CA THR A 164 -12.02 8.73 -1.43
C THR A 164 -12.04 9.90 -0.46
#